data_AF-A0A0C5XL45-F1
#
_entry.id   AF-A0A0C5XL45-F1
#
_cell.length_a   1.000
_cell.length_b   1.000
_cell.length_c   1.000
_cell.angle_alpha   90.00
_cell.angle_beta   90.00
_cell.angle_gamma   90.00
#
_symmetry.space_group_name_H-M   'P 1'
#
loop_
_entity.id
_entity.type
_entity.pdbx_description
1 polymer ?
#
loop_
_entity_poly.entity_id
_entity_poly.type
_entity_poly.pdbx_seq_one_letter_code
_entity_poly.pdbx_strand_id
1 'polypeptide(L)'
;MEMFVHDEIPSAEVDRREKVLSSLTDSVRDLVDATIRSTVADDELVAVRDEVDALVARLRVAQLPGPAGVRFNSEGRSWNWGNAVVGRGNAIAPPVLNVHDDDNATAYAEVTLGAAYEGPPGMVHGGVSALLLDQIMGETASGFKRLTMTGTLTLRYCRPLPLGPVRLDARIADENGRKITVAATIGVPGEEAAVEATGLFLIPSWAPIDETEQGWSRSAEG
;
A
#
# COMPACT_ATOMS: atom_id res chain seq x y z
N MET A 1 19.57 -9.66 -5.18
CA MET A 1 18.62 -9.02 -4.26
C MET A 1 17.51 -10.01 -4.06
N GLU A 2 17.47 -10.70 -2.91
CA GLU A 2 16.37 -11.60 -2.60
C GLU A 2 15.11 -10.75 -2.42
N MET A 3 14.16 -10.87 -3.36
CA MET A 3 12.90 -10.11 -3.31
C MET A 3 11.99 -10.58 -2.17
N PHE A 4 12.16 -11.84 -1.76
CA PHE A 4 11.42 -12.52 -0.71
C PHE A 4 12.41 -13.07 0.31
N VAL A 5 12.22 -12.73 1.57
CA VAL A 5 13.08 -13.16 2.68
C VAL A 5 12.30 -14.17 3.52
N HIS A 6 12.83 -15.38 3.63
CA HIS A 6 12.29 -16.39 4.55
C HIS A 6 12.72 -16.09 5.97
N ASP A 7 11.77 -16.14 6.91
CA ASP A 7 11.97 -15.85 8.33
C ASP A 7 11.33 -16.97 9.17
N GLU A 8 12.01 -17.43 10.22
CA GLU A 8 11.52 -18.54 11.07
C GLU A 8 10.57 -18.05 12.19
N ILE A 9 10.19 -16.77 12.19
CA ILE A 9 9.26 -16.22 13.18
C ILE A 9 7.87 -16.86 13.01
N PRO A 10 7.29 -17.47 14.08
CA PRO A 10 5.93 -18.00 14.06
C PRO A 10 4.88 -16.93 13.75
N SER A 11 3.79 -17.27 13.07
CA SER A 11 2.79 -16.29 12.61
C SER A 11 2.16 -15.50 13.76
N ALA A 12 1.92 -16.16 14.90
CA ALA A 12 1.41 -15.49 16.09
C ALA A 12 2.33 -14.36 16.60
N GLU A 13 3.65 -14.52 16.46
CA GLU A 13 4.63 -13.47 16.81
C GLU A 13 4.67 -12.37 15.73
N VAL A 14 4.53 -12.71 14.45
CA VAL A 14 4.40 -11.74 13.35
C VAL A 14 3.19 -10.84 13.59
N ASP A 15 2.02 -11.41 13.86
CA ASP A 15 0.77 -10.67 14.04
C ASP A 15 0.80 -9.79 15.29
N ARG A 16 1.38 -10.31 16.39
CA ARG A 16 1.62 -9.51 17.61
C ARG A 16 2.51 -8.31 17.33
N ARG A 17 3.62 -8.51 16.59
CA ARG A 17 4.55 -7.43 16.23
C ARG A 17 3.91 -6.42 15.29
N GLU A 18 3.15 -6.89 14.30
CA GLU A 18 2.42 -6.02 13.37
C GLU A 18 1.46 -5.10 14.13
N LYS A 19 0.71 -5.62 15.10
CA LYS A 19 -0.19 -4.81 15.93
C LYS A 19 0.53 -3.72 16.73
N VAL A 20 1.66 -4.07 17.35
CA VAL A 20 2.45 -3.10 18.13
C VAL A 20 3.09 -2.05 17.21
N LEU A 21 3.68 -2.48 16.09
CA LEU A 21 4.33 -1.59 15.13
C LEU A 21 3.32 -0.66 14.44
N SER A 22 2.18 -1.17 14.02
CA SER A 22 1.13 -0.38 13.37
C SER A 22 0.57 0.69 14.30
N SER A 23 0.37 0.40 15.60
CA SER A 23 -0.04 1.42 16.57
C SER A 23 0.97 2.56 16.73
N LEU A 24 2.27 2.25 16.74
CA LEU A 24 3.31 3.30 16.70
C LEU A 24 3.26 4.07 15.39
N THR A 25 3.08 3.36 14.27
CA THR A 25 3.00 3.96 12.93
C THR A 25 1.81 4.92 12.82
N ASP A 26 0.66 4.60 13.43
CA ASP A 26 -0.50 5.49 13.51
C ASP A 26 -0.16 6.79 14.25
N SER A 27 0.56 6.70 15.36
CA SER A 27 1.05 7.91 16.07
C SER A 27 2.00 8.75 15.20
N VAL A 28 2.81 8.10 14.34
CA VAL A 28 3.67 8.80 13.39
C VAL A 28 2.85 9.45 12.26
N ARG A 29 1.75 8.83 11.81
CA ARG A 29 0.83 9.44 10.84
C ARG A 29 0.20 10.71 11.41
N ASP A 30 -0.23 10.66 12.67
CA ASP A 30 -0.75 11.83 13.39
C ASP A 30 0.31 12.93 13.49
N LEU A 31 1.57 12.57 13.78
CA LEU A 31 2.68 13.52 13.81
C LEU A 31 2.95 14.16 12.43
N VAL A 32 2.86 13.40 11.34
CA VAL A 32 3.02 13.93 9.97
C VAL A 32 1.97 14.99 9.70
N ASP A 33 0.71 14.69 9.97
CA ASP A 33 -0.40 15.62 9.78
C ASP A 33 -0.28 16.86 10.69
N ALA A 34 0.05 16.66 11.97
CA ALA A 34 0.28 17.75 12.92
C ALA A 34 1.43 18.67 12.46
N THR A 35 2.51 18.10 11.92
CA THR A 35 3.66 18.85 11.41
C THR A 35 3.27 19.74 10.22
N ILE A 36 2.47 19.21 9.29
CA ILE A 36 2.02 19.96 8.10
C ILE A 36 1.13 21.15 8.49
N ARG A 37 0.26 20.97 9.50
CA ARG A 37 -0.78 21.93 9.86
C ARG A 37 -0.43 22.79 11.09
N SER A 38 0.79 22.65 11.63
CA SER A 38 1.19 23.35 12.85
C SER A 38 1.32 24.86 12.66
N THR A 39 0.94 25.60 13.69
CA THR A 39 1.09 27.06 13.79
C THR A 39 1.65 27.48 15.15
N VAL A 40 2.22 26.54 15.90
CA VAL A 40 2.89 26.81 17.17
C VAL A 40 4.12 27.69 16.95
N ALA A 41 4.62 28.33 18.00
CA ALA A 41 5.79 29.19 17.92
C ALA A 41 7.08 28.42 17.61
N ASP A 42 8.08 29.11 17.06
CA ASP A 42 9.33 28.50 16.60
C ASP A 42 10.10 27.76 17.71
N ASP A 43 10.04 28.25 18.95
CA ASP A 43 10.66 27.60 20.11
C ASP A 43 10.01 26.26 20.45
N GLU A 44 8.69 26.17 20.33
CA GLU A 44 7.95 24.91 20.47
C GLU A 44 8.28 23.93 19.34
N LEU A 45 8.40 24.40 18.09
CA LEU A 45 8.82 23.55 16.96
C LEU A 45 10.21 22.94 17.19
N VAL A 46 11.15 23.71 17.77
CA VAL A 46 12.48 23.23 18.13
C VAL A 46 12.41 22.19 19.25
N ALA A 47 11.61 22.43 20.30
CA ALA A 47 11.43 21.48 21.40
C ALA A 47 10.85 20.14 20.91
N VAL A 48 9.79 20.18 20.09
CA VAL A 48 9.20 18.97 19.49
C VAL A 48 10.20 18.25 18.59
N ARG A 49 11.00 18.96 17.80
CA ARG A 49 12.05 18.36 16.98
C ARG A 49 13.04 17.56 17.84
N ASP A 50 13.50 18.11 18.97
CA ASP A 50 14.45 17.43 19.84
C ASP A 50 13.87 16.14 20.44
N GLU A 51 12.57 16.12 20.77
CA GLU A 51 11.88 14.91 21.18
C GLU A 51 11.78 13.87 20.05
N VAL A 52 11.43 14.31 18.83
CA VAL A 52 11.38 13.44 17.65
C VAL A 52 12.75 12.83 17.35
N ASP A 53 13.83 13.64 17.41
CA ASP A 53 15.20 13.17 17.21
C ASP A 53 15.59 12.11 18.27
N ALA A 54 15.18 12.30 19.54
CA ALA A 54 15.38 11.33 20.61
C ALA A 54 14.60 10.02 20.38
N LEU A 55 13.35 10.10 19.90
CA LEU A 55 12.54 8.93 19.54
C LEU A 55 13.16 8.16 18.37
N VAL A 56 13.64 8.86 17.34
CA VAL A 56 14.34 8.26 16.20
C VAL A 56 15.60 7.54 16.67
N ALA A 57 16.40 8.16 17.55
CA ALA A 57 17.59 7.52 18.11
C ALA A 57 17.26 6.21 18.85
N ARG A 58 16.18 6.19 19.64
CA ARG A 58 15.70 4.98 20.34
C ARG A 58 15.31 3.86 19.39
N LEU A 59 14.60 4.18 18.30
CA LEU A 59 14.21 3.19 17.29
C LEU A 59 15.40 2.67 16.48
N ARG A 60 16.45 3.49 16.28
CA ARG A 60 17.65 3.10 15.54
C ARG A 60 18.63 2.21 16.31
N VAL A 61 18.39 1.94 17.59
CA VAL A 61 19.19 1.00 18.39
C VAL A 61 19.20 -0.40 17.77
N ALA A 62 18.11 -0.81 17.11
CA ALA A 62 18.02 -2.08 16.40
C ALA A 62 17.19 -1.92 15.11
N GLN A 63 17.79 -2.23 13.95
CA GLN A 63 17.13 -2.11 12.65
C GLN A 63 17.43 -3.33 11.77
N LEU A 64 16.59 -3.55 10.76
CA LEU A 64 16.83 -4.55 9.74
C LEU A 64 18.14 -4.23 8.98
N PRO A 65 18.96 -5.24 8.63
CA PRO A 65 20.01 -5.04 7.65
C PRO A 65 19.39 -4.90 6.26
N GLY A 66 19.62 -3.77 5.60
CA GLY A 66 19.13 -3.53 4.23
C GLY A 66 17.62 -3.20 4.15
N PRO A 67 16.96 -3.47 3.00
CA PRO A 67 15.57 -3.08 2.76
C PRO A 67 14.58 -3.91 3.58
N ALA A 68 13.38 -3.36 3.83
CA ALA A 68 12.31 -4.07 4.54
C ALA A 68 11.85 -5.34 3.79
N GLY A 69 11.69 -5.23 2.47
CA GLY A 69 11.36 -6.33 1.55
C GLY A 69 9.97 -6.94 1.78
N VAL A 70 9.70 -8.03 1.05
CA VAL A 70 8.61 -8.95 1.37
C VAL A 70 9.21 -10.08 2.19
N ARG A 71 8.59 -10.40 3.33
CA ARG A 71 8.99 -11.47 4.21
C ARG A 71 7.91 -12.53 4.28
N PHE A 72 8.30 -13.78 4.52
CA PHE A 72 7.37 -14.87 4.70
C PHE A 72 7.95 -15.94 5.64
N ASN A 73 7.08 -16.71 6.28
CA ASN A 73 7.49 -17.81 7.16
C ASN A 73 7.01 -19.18 6.62
N SER A 74 7.45 -20.24 7.30
CA SER A 74 7.09 -21.62 6.96
C SER A 74 5.61 -21.96 7.21
N GLU A 75 4.87 -21.10 7.91
CA GLU A 75 3.43 -21.25 8.18
C GLU A 75 2.56 -20.59 7.09
N GLY A 76 3.18 -20.06 6.03
CA GLY A 76 2.48 -19.42 4.90
C GLY A 76 2.13 -17.94 5.12
N ARG A 77 2.47 -17.38 6.30
CA ARG A 77 2.30 -15.95 6.57
C ARG A 77 3.32 -15.15 5.80
N SER A 78 2.87 -14.10 5.12
CA SER A 78 3.74 -13.14 4.42
C SER A 78 3.38 -11.69 4.75
N TRP A 79 4.38 -10.82 4.83
CA TRP A 79 4.20 -9.41 5.19
C TRP A 79 5.18 -8.49 4.44
N ASN A 80 4.72 -7.28 4.16
CA ASN A 80 5.45 -6.23 3.43
C ASN A 80 5.32 -4.89 4.16
N TRP A 81 5.59 -4.85 5.46
CA TRP A 81 5.32 -3.69 6.33
C TRP A 81 5.92 -2.36 5.87
N GLY A 82 6.97 -2.37 5.04
CA GLY A 82 7.57 -1.16 4.48
C GLY A 82 6.97 -0.68 3.16
N ASN A 83 6.02 -1.40 2.56
CA ASN A 83 5.37 -1.01 1.29
C ASN A 83 4.74 0.39 1.41
N ALA A 84 4.83 1.18 0.33
CA ALA A 84 4.43 2.59 0.34
C ALA A 84 2.91 2.84 0.31
N VAL A 85 2.10 1.81 0.13
CA VAL A 85 0.63 1.90 0.03
C VAL A 85 -0.07 1.03 1.06
N VAL A 86 0.34 -0.23 1.20
CA VAL A 86 -0.28 -1.20 2.12
C VAL A 86 0.58 -1.52 3.35
N GLY A 87 1.77 -0.91 3.46
CA GLY A 87 2.72 -1.20 4.51
C GLY A 87 2.24 -0.71 5.88
N ARG A 88 1.85 -1.65 6.76
CA ARG A 88 1.40 -1.32 8.12
C ARG A 88 2.45 -0.63 9.00
N GLY A 89 3.74 -0.80 8.67
CA GLY A 89 4.87 -0.15 9.34
C GLY A 89 5.37 1.11 8.62
N ASN A 90 4.64 1.60 7.62
CA ASN A 90 5.01 2.77 6.83
C ASN A 90 4.01 3.91 7.06
N ALA A 91 4.44 5.00 7.70
CA ALA A 91 3.58 6.15 7.96
C ALA A 91 3.25 6.98 6.71
N ILE A 92 3.97 6.78 5.60
CA ILE A 92 3.60 7.36 4.30
C ILE A 92 2.40 6.62 3.72
N ALA A 93 2.31 5.31 3.94
CA ALA A 93 1.19 4.51 3.47
C ALA A 93 -0.12 5.01 4.10
N PRO A 94 -1.15 5.33 3.29
CA PRO A 94 -2.46 5.68 3.80
C PRO A 94 -3.03 4.60 4.73
N PRO A 95 -3.83 4.99 5.74
CA PRO A 95 -4.44 4.03 6.65
C PRO A 95 -5.43 3.13 5.89
N VAL A 96 -4.96 1.89 5.68
CA VAL A 96 -5.66 0.66 5.27
C VAL A 96 -6.47 0.73 3.97
N LEU A 97 -5.89 0.13 2.93
CA LEU A 97 -6.57 -0.39 1.75
C LEU A 97 -7.04 -1.83 2.06
N ASN A 98 -8.25 -2.03 2.59
CA ASN A 98 -8.84 -3.37 2.65
C ASN A 98 -9.33 -3.69 1.24
N VAL A 99 -8.56 -4.51 0.51
CA VAL A 99 -9.00 -5.00 -0.79
C VAL A 99 -10.05 -6.07 -0.56
N HIS A 100 -11.29 -5.73 -0.88
CA HIS A 100 -12.39 -6.68 -0.89
C HIS A 100 -12.48 -7.31 -2.27
N ASP A 101 -12.41 -8.64 -2.31
CA ASP A 101 -12.52 -9.42 -3.52
C ASP A 101 -13.87 -10.15 -3.52
N ASP A 102 -14.73 -9.77 -4.46
CA ASP A 102 -16.06 -10.37 -4.59
C ASP A 102 -15.99 -11.70 -5.39
N ASP A 103 -15.05 -11.86 -6.34
CA ASP A 103 -15.06 -12.97 -7.33
C ASP A 103 -13.69 -13.29 -8.01
N ASN A 104 -12.55 -12.99 -7.40
CA ASN A 104 -11.16 -13.11 -7.94
C ASN A 104 -10.85 -12.25 -9.18
N ALA A 105 -11.79 -11.42 -9.63
CA ALA A 105 -11.66 -10.58 -10.82
C ALA A 105 -11.89 -9.10 -10.53
N THR A 106 -12.35 -8.76 -9.33
CA THR A 106 -12.70 -7.39 -8.92
C THR A 106 -12.16 -7.11 -7.54
N ALA A 107 -11.69 -5.89 -7.34
CA ALA A 107 -11.18 -5.42 -6.07
C ALA A 107 -11.74 -4.03 -5.82
N TYR A 108 -12.08 -3.71 -4.58
CA TYR A 108 -12.30 -2.32 -4.19
C TYR A 108 -11.59 -2.00 -2.89
N ALA A 109 -11.37 -0.71 -2.65
CA ALA A 109 -10.80 -0.20 -1.42
C ALA A 109 -11.32 1.19 -1.09
N GLU A 110 -11.32 1.51 0.20
CA GLU A 110 -11.72 2.81 0.72
C GLU A 110 -10.62 3.36 1.62
N VAL A 111 -10.34 4.65 1.49
CA VAL A 111 -9.29 5.31 2.26
C VAL A 111 -9.63 6.76 2.49
N THR A 112 -9.18 7.35 3.60
CA THR A 112 -9.29 8.78 3.85
C THR A 112 -7.94 9.46 3.64
N LEU A 113 -7.88 10.38 2.69
CA LEU A 113 -6.66 11.10 2.32
C LEU A 113 -6.67 12.49 2.95
N GLY A 114 -5.82 12.70 3.96
CA GLY A 114 -5.61 13.99 4.63
C GLY A 114 -4.45 14.83 4.05
N ALA A 115 -3.98 15.80 4.83
CA ALA A 115 -2.99 16.79 4.41
C ALA A 115 -1.66 16.18 3.89
N ALA A 116 -1.28 15.00 4.39
CA ALA A 116 -0.09 14.28 3.93
C ALA A 116 -0.12 13.89 2.44
N TYR A 117 -1.30 13.92 1.81
CA TYR A 117 -1.53 13.50 0.43
C TYR A 117 -1.96 14.64 -0.50
N GLU A 118 -1.93 15.87 0.02
CA GLU A 118 -2.32 17.07 -0.71
C GLU A 118 -1.32 17.40 -1.83
N GLY A 119 -1.84 17.84 -2.98
CA GLY A 119 -1.05 18.39 -4.08
C GLY A 119 -1.50 19.81 -4.38
N PRO A 120 -2.47 20.01 -5.29
CA PRO A 120 -3.16 21.29 -5.39
C PRO A 120 -3.93 21.61 -4.08
N PRO A 121 -4.18 22.89 -3.76
CA PRO A 121 -4.91 23.26 -2.56
C PRO A 121 -6.25 22.54 -2.42
N GLY A 122 -6.43 21.82 -1.31
CA GLY A 122 -7.62 21.02 -0.97
C GLY A 122 -7.81 19.75 -1.80
N MET A 123 -6.84 19.37 -2.65
CA MET A 123 -6.97 18.26 -3.58
C MET A 123 -5.87 17.23 -3.38
N VAL A 124 -6.21 15.96 -3.59
CA VAL A 124 -5.25 14.85 -3.61
C VAL A 124 -4.24 15.08 -4.74
N HIS A 125 -2.95 14.90 -4.44
CA HIS A 125 -1.91 14.97 -5.44
C HIS A 125 -2.12 13.90 -6.51
N GLY A 126 -2.05 14.25 -7.80
CA GLY A 126 -2.31 13.30 -8.89
C GLY A 126 -1.37 12.08 -8.88
N GLY A 127 -0.14 12.25 -8.39
CA GLY A 127 0.80 11.16 -8.15
C GLY A 127 0.40 10.21 -7.01
N VAL A 128 -0.34 10.68 -5.99
CA VAL A 128 -0.92 9.80 -4.96
C VAL A 128 -2.05 8.97 -5.55
N SER A 129 -2.92 9.57 -6.38
CA SER A 129 -3.93 8.79 -7.12
C SER A 129 -3.28 7.71 -7.99
N ALA A 130 -2.17 8.04 -8.68
CA ALA A 130 -1.44 7.07 -9.49
C ALA A 130 -0.82 5.93 -8.65
N LEU A 131 -0.22 6.27 -7.51
CA LEU A 131 0.34 5.31 -6.55
C LEU A 131 -0.72 4.32 -6.04
N LEU A 132 -1.90 4.82 -5.65
CA LEU A 132 -2.99 3.98 -5.15
C LEU A 132 -3.58 3.09 -6.25
N LEU A 133 -3.74 3.64 -7.45
CA LEU A 133 -4.25 2.91 -8.62
C LEU A 133 -3.29 1.79 -9.04
N ASP A 134 -1.97 2.03 -9.05
CA ASP A 134 -0.97 1.00 -9.33
C ASP A 134 -1.07 -0.16 -8.32
N GLN A 135 -1.15 0.15 -7.02
CA GLN A 135 -1.25 -0.86 -5.98
C GLN A 135 -2.52 -1.70 -6.13
N ILE A 136 -3.72 -1.10 -6.18
CA ILE A 136 -4.97 -1.87 -6.26
C ILE A 136 -5.01 -2.71 -7.54
N MET A 137 -4.53 -2.18 -8.67
CA MET A 137 -4.50 -2.95 -9.90
C MET A 137 -3.49 -4.10 -9.86
N GLY A 138 -2.35 -3.91 -9.18
CA GLY A 138 -1.38 -4.98 -8.93
C GLY A 138 -1.95 -6.10 -8.08
N GLU A 139 -2.63 -5.76 -6.98
CA GLU A 139 -3.35 -6.73 -6.14
C GLU A 139 -4.42 -7.47 -6.96
N THR A 140 -5.22 -6.73 -7.73
CA THR A 140 -6.26 -7.30 -8.63
C THR A 140 -5.66 -8.26 -9.66
N ALA A 141 -4.58 -7.87 -10.32
CA ALA A 141 -3.91 -8.72 -11.32
C ALA A 141 -3.32 -9.99 -10.70
N SER A 142 -2.79 -9.88 -9.48
CA SER A 142 -2.24 -11.01 -8.74
C SER A 142 -3.32 -12.00 -8.30
N GLY A 143 -4.55 -11.53 -8.07
CA GLY A 143 -5.63 -12.30 -7.44
C GLY A 143 -5.20 -12.97 -6.14
N PHE A 144 -4.14 -12.47 -5.49
CA PHE A 144 -3.43 -13.09 -4.37
C PHE A 144 -2.83 -14.49 -4.63
N LYS A 145 -2.76 -14.94 -5.89
CA LYS A 145 -2.34 -16.31 -6.27
C LYS A 145 -1.03 -16.37 -7.05
N ARG A 146 -0.64 -15.26 -7.69
CA ARG A 146 0.51 -15.22 -8.60
C ARG A 146 1.29 -13.93 -8.47
N LEU A 147 2.58 -14.01 -8.79
CA LEU A 147 3.42 -12.83 -8.86
C LEU A 147 3.17 -12.08 -10.16
N THR A 148 2.80 -10.81 -10.04
CA THR A 148 2.66 -9.88 -11.15
C THR A 148 3.59 -8.68 -10.99
N MET A 149 4.01 -8.10 -12.11
CA MET A 149 4.76 -6.84 -12.14
C MET A 149 4.07 -5.86 -13.08
N THR A 150 4.04 -4.59 -12.71
CA THR A 150 3.53 -3.52 -13.59
C THR A 150 4.41 -3.43 -14.83
N GLY A 151 3.82 -3.65 -16.00
CA GLY A 151 4.46 -3.43 -17.31
C GLY A 151 4.16 -2.03 -17.86
N THR A 152 2.91 -1.59 -17.77
CA THR A 152 2.50 -0.24 -18.20
C THR A 152 1.33 0.25 -17.37
N LEU A 153 1.30 1.55 -17.09
CA LEU A 153 0.23 2.23 -16.37
C LEU A 153 -0.20 3.46 -17.16
N THR A 154 -1.46 3.52 -17.58
CA THR A 154 -2.04 4.68 -18.28
C THR A 154 -3.16 5.27 -17.43
N LEU A 155 -3.11 6.58 -17.19
CA LEU A 155 -4.09 7.29 -16.37
C LEU A 155 -4.74 8.44 -17.14
N ARG A 156 -6.01 8.69 -16.84
CA ARG A 156 -6.78 9.86 -17.28
C ARG A 156 -7.32 10.56 -16.05
N TYR A 157 -6.85 11.78 -15.81
CA TYR A 157 -7.38 12.67 -14.77
C TYR A 157 -8.60 13.39 -15.31
N CYS A 158 -9.79 12.91 -14.95
CA CYS A 158 -11.06 13.39 -15.48
C CYS A 158 -11.57 14.64 -14.74
N ARG A 159 -11.37 14.70 -13.42
CA ARG A 159 -11.75 15.85 -12.57
C ARG A 159 -10.88 15.90 -11.30
N PRO A 160 -10.83 17.04 -10.59
CA PRO A 160 -10.12 17.14 -9.32
C PRO A 160 -10.66 16.13 -8.29
N LEU A 161 -9.76 15.57 -7.48
CA LEU A 161 -10.11 14.68 -6.37
C LEU A 161 -9.89 15.45 -5.06
N PRO A 162 -10.94 15.86 -4.33
CA PRO A 162 -10.78 16.54 -3.04
C PRO A 162 -10.13 15.62 -1.99
N LEU A 163 -9.46 16.22 -1.01
CA LEU A 163 -9.06 15.52 0.21
C LEU A 163 -10.30 14.98 0.95
N GLY A 164 -10.12 13.90 1.72
CA GLY A 164 -11.19 13.24 2.47
C GLY A 164 -11.39 11.77 2.06
N PRO A 165 -12.59 11.20 2.28
CA PRO A 165 -12.90 9.83 1.90
C PRO A 165 -12.87 9.64 0.39
N VAL A 166 -12.17 8.60 -0.07
CA VAL A 166 -12.08 8.20 -1.46
C VAL A 166 -12.29 6.70 -1.60
N ARG A 167 -12.82 6.29 -2.75
CA ARG A 167 -13.01 4.89 -3.12
C ARG A 167 -12.21 4.57 -4.38
N LEU A 168 -11.61 3.38 -4.39
CA LEU A 168 -10.98 2.77 -5.54
C LEU A 168 -11.74 1.52 -5.93
N ASP A 169 -11.92 1.31 -7.24
CA ASP A 169 -12.50 0.08 -7.80
C ASP A 169 -11.59 -0.40 -8.93
N ALA A 170 -11.33 -1.69 -9.01
CA ALA A 170 -10.48 -2.31 -10.01
C ALA A 170 -11.09 -3.63 -10.49
N ARG A 171 -10.84 -3.98 -11.74
CA ARG A 171 -11.26 -5.25 -12.33
C ARG A 171 -10.30 -5.75 -13.41
N ILE A 172 -10.12 -7.06 -13.49
CA ILE A 172 -9.46 -7.69 -14.64
C ILE A 172 -10.35 -7.46 -15.88
N ALA A 173 -9.79 -6.79 -16.89
CA ALA A 173 -10.47 -6.47 -18.14
C ALA A 173 -10.16 -7.50 -19.23
N ASP A 174 -8.94 -8.04 -19.26
CA ASP A 174 -8.51 -9.06 -20.20
C ASP A 174 -7.33 -9.85 -19.62
N GLU A 175 -7.21 -11.12 -19.97
CA GLU A 175 -6.08 -11.96 -19.61
C GLU A 175 -5.65 -12.85 -20.78
N ASN A 176 -4.38 -12.75 -21.16
CA ASN A 176 -3.79 -13.50 -22.25
C ASN A 176 -2.41 -14.03 -21.87
N GLY A 177 -2.39 -15.26 -21.35
CA GLY A 177 -1.18 -15.93 -20.89
C GLY A 177 -0.50 -15.15 -19.77
N ARG A 178 0.69 -14.59 -20.04
CA ARG A 178 1.47 -13.84 -19.05
C ARG A 178 1.12 -12.35 -18.96
N LYS A 179 0.07 -11.91 -19.67
CA LYS A 179 -0.36 -10.50 -19.75
C LYS A 179 -1.75 -10.37 -19.17
N ILE A 180 -1.89 -9.52 -18.15
CA ILE A 180 -3.15 -9.27 -17.47
C ILE A 180 -3.44 -7.77 -17.56
N THR A 181 -4.55 -7.40 -18.19
CA THR A 181 -4.98 -6.01 -18.29
C THR A 181 -6.01 -5.74 -17.20
N VAL A 182 -5.78 -4.72 -16.38
CA VAL A 182 -6.68 -4.30 -15.30
C VAL A 182 -7.18 -2.89 -15.59
N ALA A 183 -8.47 -2.66 -15.39
CA ALA A 183 -9.08 -1.32 -15.40
C ALA A 183 -9.42 -0.90 -13.98
N ALA A 184 -9.15 0.35 -13.61
CA ALA A 184 -9.45 0.87 -12.29
C ALA A 184 -9.89 2.33 -12.29
N THR A 185 -10.57 2.73 -11.23
CA THR A 185 -11.05 4.09 -10.98
C THR A 185 -10.78 4.50 -9.55
N ILE A 186 -10.58 5.79 -9.33
CA ILE A 186 -10.57 6.43 -7.99
C ILE A 186 -11.45 7.68 -8.01
N GLY A 187 -12.26 7.88 -6.98
CA GLY A 187 -13.17 9.01 -6.88
C GLY A 187 -13.75 9.20 -5.48
N VAL A 188 -14.58 10.22 -5.33
CA VAL A 188 -15.41 10.40 -4.13
C VAL A 188 -16.49 9.30 -4.12
N PRO A 189 -16.76 8.64 -2.99
CA PRO A 189 -17.77 7.59 -2.93
C PRO A 189 -19.14 8.08 -3.41
N GLY A 190 -19.75 7.36 -4.37
CA GLY A 190 -21.05 7.72 -4.94
C GLY A 190 -21.03 8.79 -6.03
N GLU A 191 -19.85 9.29 -6.41
CA GLU A 191 -19.67 10.24 -7.51
C GLU A 191 -18.95 9.60 -8.72
N GLU A 192 -18.86 10.34 -9.82
CA GLU A 192 -18.09 9.90 -10.99
C GLU A 192 -16.58 9.83 -10.70
N ALA A 193 -15.88 8.88 -11.32
CA ALA A 193 -14.44 8.62 -11.12
C ALA A 193 -13.52 9.81 -11.45
N ALA A 194 -12.83 10.35 -10.44
CA ALA A 194 -11.89 11.46 -10.62
C ALA A 194 -10.71 11.11 -11.52
N VAL A 195 -10.20 9.89 -11.39
CA VAL A 195 -9.14 9.34 -12.25
C VAL A 195 -9.52 7.94 -12.71
N GLU A 196 -9.36 7.69 -13.99
CA GLU A 196 -9.50 6.37 -14.61
C GLU A 196 -8.11 5.85 -15.00
N ALA A 197 -7.89 4.55 -14.88
CA ALA A 197 -6.63 3.93 -15.27
C ALA A 197 -6.81 2.58 -15.95
N THR A 198 -5.83 2.26 -16.79
CA THR A 198 -5.62 0.94 -17.37
C THR A 198 -4.17 0.54 -17.14
N GLY A 199 -3.97 -0.62 -16.53
CA GLY A 199 -2.66 -1.20 -16.27
C GLY A 199 -2.47 -2.52 -17.02
N LEU A 200 -1.28 -2.71 -17.58
CA LEU A 200 -0.81 -4.00 -18.09
C LEU A 200 0.16 -4.59 -17.07
N PHE A 201 -0.19 -5.75 -16.54
CA PHE A 201 0.59 -6.51 -15.57
C PHE A 201 1.15 -7.77 -16.22
N LEU A 202 2.38 -8.11 -15.86
CA LEU A 202 3.14 -9.21 -16.46
C LEU A 202 3.50 -10.24 -15.40
N ILE A 203 3.23 -11.52 -15.71
CA ILE A 203 3.77 -12.64 -14.94
C ILE A 203 5.21 -12.86 -15.42
N PRO A 204 6.25 -12.67 -14.57
CA PRO A 204 7.64 -12.85 -14.97
C PRO A 204 7.87 -14.22 -15.60
N SER A 205 8.70 -14.32 -16.64
CA SER A 205 8.88 -15.57 -17.41
C SER A 205 9.32 -16.78 -16.56
N TRP A 206 9.96 -16.52 -15.43
CA TRP A 206 10.42 -17.53 -14.47
C TRP A 206 9.35 -17.93 -13.44
N ALA A 207 8.25 -17.18 -13.32
CA ALA A 207 7.15 -17.48 -12.43
C ALA A 207 6.11 -18.40 -13.11
N PRO A 208 5.48 -19.33 -12.36
CA PRO A 208 4.40 -20.17 -12.85
C PRO A 208 3.17 -19.33 -13.20
N ILE A 209 2.35 -19.82 -14.14
CA ILE A 209 1.13 -19.14 -14.59
C ILE A 209 -0.08 -19.63 -13.79
N ASP A 210 -0.09 -20.88 -13.34
CA ASP A 210 -1.17 -21.52 -12.57
C ASP A 210 -0.68 -22.15 -11.25
N GLU A 211 -1.58 -22.20 -10.24
CA GLU A 211 -1.34 -22.81 -8.92
C GLU A 211 -0.94 -24.30 -8.99
N THR A 212 -1.35 -25.01 -10.05
CA THR A 212 -1.02 -26.44 -10.22
C THR A 212 0.49 -26.69 -10.43
N GLU A 213 1.28 -25.65 -10.67
CA GLU A 213 2.73 -25.75 -10.87
C GLU A 213 3.58 -25.46 -9.62
N GLN A 214 3.03 -25.00 -8.48
CA GLN A 214 3.74 -25.02 -7.19
C GLN A 214 2.86 -24.71 -5.96
N GLY A 215 3.07 -25.48 -4.88
CA GLY A 215 2.41 -25.40 -3.58
C GLY A 215 2.76 -24.17 -2.74
N TRP A 216 2.39 -22.99 -3.22
CA TRP A 216 2.42 -21.74 -2.45
C TRP A 216 1.03 -21.13 -2.44
N SER A 217 0.33 -21.17 -1.30
CA SER A 217 -0.92 -20.44 -1.08
C SER A 217 -0.66 -19.29 -0.11
N ARG A 218 -0.91 -18.05 -0.54
CA ARG A 218 -1.02 -16.92 0.39
C ARG A 218 -2.46 -16.94 0.92
N SER A 219 -2.65 -17.38 2.16
CA SER A 219 -3.97 -17.31 2.80
C SER A 219 -4.33 -15.83 2.99
N ALA A 220 -5.21 -15.33 2.11
CA ALA A 220 -5.84 -14.03 2.28
C ALA A 220 -6.99 -14.17 3.28
N GLU A 221 -6.65 -14.36 4.56
CA GLU A 221 -7.59 -14.18 5.66
C GLU A 221 -6.86 -13.44 6.79
N GLY A 222 -7.23 -12.18 6.97
CA GLY A 222 -6.74 -11.28 8.00
C GLY A 222 -7.52 -9.98 8.00
#